data_AF-A0A925DW06-F1
#
_entry.id   AF-A0A925DW06-F1
#
_cell.length_a   1.000
_cell.length_b   1.000
_cell.length_c   1.000
_cell.angle_alpha   90.00
_cell.angle_beta   90.00
_cell.angle_gamma   90.00
#
_symmetry.space_group_name_H-M   'P 1'
#
loop_
_entity.id
_entity.type
_entity.pdbx_description
1 polymer ?
#
loop_
_entity_poly.entity_id
_entity_poly.type
_entity_poly.pdbx_seq_one_letter_code
_entity_poly.pdbx_strand_id
1 'polypeptide(L)'
;LFGLVIVSAFFGVFKRMHSNFIYTTDSTILIVIFLLLIINKIAFNVLYPTYRTTLMFYPLFAIVITCFFSEIVKAKKIEHITLSVLTVVLIFNFCLSINFKSVFDYPQQSDAKECFDFLKSQNAKRVGIDPEVFGVFTNYYQLTNSPYPFYGESIHTYLPNSIGKEENKLLEFDYIVVIPPYNLSYYKNNSVNLKKVKMFPNVHTVVLKVEKGK
;
A
#
# COMPACT_ATOMS: atom_id res chain seq x y z
N LEU A 1 -0.24 -20.18 6.63
CA LEU A 1 1.09 -19.57 6.84
C LEU A 1 1.35 -19.23 8.31
N PHE A 2 0.52 -18.41 8.97
CA PHE A 2 0.73 -18.01 10.37
C PHE A 2 0.81 -19.20 11.36
N GLY A 3 -0.05 -20.21 11.23
CA GLY A 3 0.04 -21.43 12.06
C GLY A 3 1.37 -22.18 11.90
N LEU A 4 1.94 -22.21 10.68
CA LEU A 4 3.26 -22.81 10.43
C LEU A 4 4.36 -22.01 11.15
N VAL A 5 4.30 -20.68 11.10
CA VAL A 5 5.24 -19.80 11.81
C VAL A 5 5.22 -20.07 13.31
N ILE A 6 4.02 -20.15 13.91
CA ILE A 6 3.86 -20.45 15.34
C ILE A 6 4.46 -21.82 15.67
N VAL A 7 4.04 -22.88 14.96
CA VAL A 7 4.54 -24.25 15.21
C VAL A 7 6.07 -24.31 15.06
N SER A 8 6.61 -23.63 14.05
CA SER A 8 8.06 -23.53 13.84
C SER A 8 8.74 -22.84 15.02
N ALA A 9 8.27 -21.68 15.44
CA ALA A 9 8.85 -20.95 16.57
C ALA A 9 8.80 -21.76 17.88
N PHE A 10 7.66 -22.39 18.19
CA PHE A 10 7.55 -23.26 19.37
C PHE A 10 8.52 -24.45 19.29
N PHE A 11 8.67 -25.07 18.11
CA PHE A 11 9.65 -26.13 17.92
C PHE A 11 11.08 -25.62 18.15
N GLY A 12 11.42 -24.43 17.65
CA GLY A 12 12.73 -23.78 17.79
C GLY A 12 13.10 -23.40 19.23
N VAL A 13 12.11 -23.18 20.10
CA VAL A 13 12.35 -22.86 21.51
C VAL A 13 12.35 -24.11 22.39
N PHE A 14 11.38 -25.01 22.20
CA PHE A 14 11.12 -26.07 23.16
C PHE A 14 11.75 -27.42 22.80
N LYS A 15 12.13 -27.65 21.53
CA LYS A 15 12.74 -28.93 21.15
C LYS A 15 14.25 -28.90 21.32
N ARG A 16 14.73 -29.45 22.45
CA ARG A 16 16.16 -29.59 22.83
C ARG A 16 17.07 -30.38 21.85
N MET A 17 16.58 -30.83 20.70
CA MET A 17 17.33 -31.71 19.78
C MET A 17 18.06 -30.97 18.64
N HIS A 18 17.81 -29.69 18.40
CA HIS A 18 18.54 -28.93 17.38
C HIS A 18 19.66 -28.10 18.02
N SER A 19 20.86 -28.14 17.43
CA SER A 19 22.03 -27.37 17.91
C SER A 19 22.14 -25.98 17.28
N ASN A 20 21.10 -25.52 16.57
CA ASN A 20 21.12 -24.26 15.83
C ASN A 20 20.79 -23.07 16.73
N PHE A 21 21.82 -22.33 17.15
CA PHE A 21 21.71 -21.15 18.00
C PHE A 21 20.85 -20.02 17.39
N ILE A 22 21.03 -19.75 16.08
CA ILE A 22 20.27 -18.71 15.37
C ILE A 22 18.78 -19.06 15.45
N TYR A 23 18.43 -20.32 15.20
CA TYR A 23 17.04 -20.76 15.23
C TYR A 23 16.40 -20.61 16.62
N THR A 24 17.13 -20.94 17.68
CA THR A 24 16.64 -20.78 19.06
C THR A 24 16.41 -19.32 19.41
N THR A 25 17.39 -18.46 19.09
CA THR A 25 17.34 -17.02 19.43
C THR A 25 16.21 -16.34 18.67
N ASP A 26 16.13 -16.53 17.35
CA ASP A 26 15.12 -15.89 16.51
C ASP A 26 13.70 -16.39 16.83
N SER A 27 13.55 -17.68 17.13
CA SER A 27 12.26 -18.23 17.59
C SER A 27 11.83 -17.64 18.94
N THR A 28 12.79 -17.43 19.86
CA THR A 28 12.52 -16.80 21.16
C THR A 28 12.08 -15.36 20.99
N ILE A 29 12.83 -14.57 20.21
CA ILE A 29 12.48 -13.18 19.90
C ILE A 29 11.07 -13.12 19.30
N LEU A 30 10.76 -14.03 18.37
CA LEU A 30 9.47 -14.04 17.70
C LEU A 30 8.31 -14.34 18.65
N ILE A 31 8.46 -15.31 19.56
CA ILE A 31 7.47 -15.60 20.60
C ILE A 31 7.28 -14.41 21.53
N VAL A 32 8.38 -13.75 21.95
CA VAL A 32 8.32 -12.56 22.79
C VAL A 32 7.55 -11.42 22.10
N ILE A 33 7.82 -11.17 20.81
CA ILE A 33 7.09 -10.16 20.02
C ILE A 33 5.60 -10.48 20.00
N PHE A 34 5.20 -11.72 19.72
CA PHE A 34 3.79 -12.09 19.71
C PHE A 34 3.13 -11.94 21.10
N LEU A 35 3.82 -12.29 22.17
CA LEU A 35 3.34 -12.06 23.54
C LEU A 35 3.16 -10.55 23.82
N LEU A 36 4.13 -9.72 23.44
CA LEU A 36 4.03 -8.27 23.59
C LEU A 36 2.87 -7.68 22.79
N LEU A 37 2.59 -8.18 21.58
CA LEU A 37 1.43 -7.75 20.79
C LEU A 37 0.11 -8.10 21.48
N ILE A 38 0.01 -9.29 22.08
CA ILE A 38 -1.18 -9.70 22.85
C ILE A 38 -1.34 -8.81 24.09
N ILE A 39 -0.25 -8.59 24.84
CA ILE A 39 -0.26 -7.71 26.02
C ILE A 39 -0.68 -6.29 25.62
N ASN A 40 -0.13 -5.74 24.54
CA ASN A 40 -0.48 -4.41 24.06
C ASN A 40 -1.94 -4.31 23.64
N LYS A 41 -2.50 -5.37 23.03
CA LYS A 41 -3.93 -5.41 22.71
C LYS A 41 -4.78 -5.43 23.97
N ILE A 42 -4.42 -6.22 24.97
CA ILE A 42 -5.21 -6.37 26.21
C ILE A 42 -5.11 -5.12 27.08
N ALA A 43 -3.90 -4.59 27.29
CA ALA A 43 -3.64 -3.48 28.21
C ALA A 43 -3.99 -2.11 27.61
N PHE A 44 -3.73 -1.91 26.32
CA PHE A 44 -3.83 -0.59 25.67
C PHE A 44 -4.82 -0.55 24.50
N ASN A 45 -5.53 -1.65 24.22
CA ASN A 45 -6.44 -1.80 23.08
C ASN A 45 -5.81 -1.50 21.71
N VAL A 46 -4.47 -1.59 21.61
CA VAL A 46 -3.72 -1.33 20.37
C VAL A 46 -4.10 -2.37 19.31
N LEU A 47 -4.28 -1.94 18.07
CA LEU A 47 -4.61 -2.84 16.96
C LEU A 47 -3.44 -3.78 16.64
N TYR A 48 -3.76 -5.03 16.27
CA TYR A 48 -2.73 -5.95 15.78
C TYR A 48 -2.14 -5.45 14.45
N PRO A 49 -0.84 -5.68 14.20
CA PRO A 49 -0.23 -5.36 12.92
C PRO A 49 -0.92 -6.12 11.77
N THR A 50 -1.44 -5.37 10.80
CA THR A 50 -2.08 -5.90 9.58
C THR A 50 -1.39 -5.38 8.32
N TYR A 51 -1.51 -6.14 7.23
CA TYR A 51 -0.97 -5.80 5.91
C TYR A 51 0.51 -5.38 5.96
N ARG A 52 0.80 -4.11 5.64
CA ARG A 52 2.16 -3.58 5.54
C ARG A 52 2.89 -3.53 6.88
N THR A 53 2.15 -3.32 7.97
CA THR A 53 2.77 -3.30 9.30
C THR A 53 3.23 -4.69 9.73
N THR A 54 2.69 -5.76 9.15
CA THR A 54 3.15 -7.13 9.42
C THR A 54 4.43 -7.48 8.64
N LEU A 55 4.79 -6.71 7.59
CA LEU A 55 5.99 -6.94 6.77
C LEU A 55 7.29 -6.83 7.58
N MET A 56 7.32 -6.03 8.64
CA MET A 56 8.50 -5.91 9.50
C MET A 56 8.91 -7.23 10.15
N PHE A 57 7.98 -8.17 10.30
CA PHE A 57 8.25 -9.50 10.85
C PHE A 57 8.68 -10.52 9.80
N TYR A 58 8.61 -10.17 8.51
CA TYR A 58 8.86 -11.10 7.42
C TYR A 58 10.28 -11.69 7.41
N PRO A 59 11.36 -10.90 7.65
CA PRO A 59 12.71 -11.47 7.78
C PRO A 59 12.80 -12.52 8.89
N LEU A 60 12.18 -12.25 10.03
CA LEU A 60 12.17 -13.14 11.19
C LEU A 60 11.36 -14.42 10.91
N PHE A 61 10.21 -14.29 10.23
CA PHE A 61 9.42 -15.45 9.76
C PHE A 61 10.22 -16.33 8.80
N ALA A 62 10.93 -15.72 7.85
CA ALA A 62 11.73 -16.44 6.86
C ALA A 62 12.85 -17.24 7.53
N ILE A 63 13.58 -16.64 8.48
CA ILE A 63 14.66 -17.33 9.20
C ILE A 63 14.12 -18.50 10.02
N VAL A 64 13.06 -18.29 10.81
CA VAL A 64 12.44 -19.32 11.66
C VAL A 64 11.90 -20.48 10.81
N ILE A 65 11.18 -20.20 9.72
CA ILE A 65 10.64 -21.25 8.83
C ILE A 65 11.78 -22.02 8.14
N THR A 66 12.81 -21.32 7.65
CA THR A 66 13.92 -21.96 6.95
C THR A 66 14.71 -22.88 7.88
N CYS A 67 15.00 -22.40 9.10
CA CYS A 67 15.67 -23.21 10.10
C CYS A 67 14.82 -24.41 10.54
N PHE A 68 13.51 -24.23 10.71
CA PHE A 68 12.58 -25.32 11.03
C PHE A 68 12.64 -26.44 9.99
N PHE A 69 12.56 -26.10 8.69
CA PHE A 69 12.65 -27.09 7.63
C PHE A 69 14.03 -27.75 7.58
N SER A 70 15.12 -26.99 7.73
CA SER A 70 16.48 -27.54 7.82
C SER A 70 16.58 -28.61 8.92
N GLU A 71 16.06 -28.34 10.11
CA GLU A 71 16.13 -29.28 11.23
C GLU A 71 15.22 -30.50 11.05
N ILE A 72 14.03 -30.33 10.45
CA ILE A 72 13.17 -31.46 10.09
C ILE A 72 13.84 -32.38 9.06
N VAL A 73 14.48 -31.80 8.06
CA VAL A 73 15.15 -32.55 6.98
C VAL A 73 16.31 -33.36 7.51
N LYS A 74 17.15 -32.75 8.36
CA LYS A 74 18.22 -33.47 9.08
C LYS A 74 17.66 -34.62 9.92
N ALA A 75 16.58 -34.39 10.66
CA ALA A 75 16.02 -35.39 11.57
C ALA A 75 15.34 -36.56 10.85
N LYS A 76 14.67 -36.31 9.72
CA LYS A 76 13.92 -37.34 8.97
C LYS A 76 14.71 -37.96 7.81
N LYS A 77 15.99 -37.60 7.63
CA LYS A 77 16.80 -37.96 6.45
C LYS A 77 16.04 -37.75 5.13
N ILE A 78 15.25 -36.68 5.07
CA ILE A 78 14.53 -36.33 3.83
C ILE A 78 15.60 -35.93 2.81
N GLU A 79 15.54 -36.53 1.62
CA GLU A 79 16.52 -36.23 0.59
C GLU A 79 16.47 -34.75 0.20
N HIS A 80 17.66 -34.16 -0.02
CA HIS A 80 17.81 -32.77 -0.47
C HIS A 80 17.01 -32.45 -1.75
N ILE A 81 16.69 -33.48 -2.54
CA ILE A 81 15.86 -33.42 -3.74
C ILE A 81 14.45 -32.93 -3.41
N THR A 82 13.81 -33.50 -2.38
CA THR A 82 12.44 -33.13 -1.97
C THR A 82 12.36 -31.69 -1.49
N LEU A 83 13.39 -31.22 -0.78
CA LEU A 83 13.48 -29.83 -0.34
C LEU A 83 13.66 -28.88 -1.52
N SER A 84 14.54 -29.24 -2.47
CA SER A 84 14.78 -28.45 -3.68
C SER A 84 13.50 -28.32 -4.51
N VAL A 85 12.72 -29.41 -4.65
CA VAL A 85 11.42 -29.38 -5.33
C VAL A 85 10.44 -28.44 -4.62
N LEU A 86 10.34 -28.52 -3.28
CA LEU A 86 9.47 -27.63 -2.51
C LEU A 86 9.89 -26.15 -2.67
N THR A 87 11.19 -25.86 -2.62
CA THR A 87 11.73 -24.51 -2.82
C THR A 87 11.39 -23.99 -4.21
N VAL A 88 11.57 -24.80 -5.26
CA VAL A 88 11.20 -24.41 -6.63
C VAL A 88 9.71 -24.13 -6.76
N VAL A 89 8.85 -24.96 -6.16
CA VAL A 89 7.39 -24.73 -6.14
C VAL A 89 7.02 -23.43 -5.42
N LEU A 90 7.68 -23.13 -4.29
CA LEU A 90 7.45 -21.89 -3.55
C LEU A 90 7.94 -20.65 -4.32
N ILE A 91 9.09 -20.74 -4.99
CA ILE A 91 9.59 -19.67 -5.88
C ILE A 91 8.62 -19.45 -7.03
N PHE A 92 8.15 -20.53 -7.67
CA PHE A 92 7.19 -20.43 -8.76
C PHE A 92 5.87 -19.80 -8.30
N ASN A 93 5.35 -20.22 -7.15
CA ASN A 93 4.16 -19.61 -6.54
C ASN A 93 4.39 -18.13 -6.21
N PHE A 94 5.55 -17.75 -5.70
CA PHE A 94 5.91 -16.36 -5.44
C PHE A 94 5.95 -15.54 -6.74
N CYS A 95 6.61 -16.05 -7.78
CA CYS A 95 6.67 -15.39 -9.09
C CYS A 95 5.28 -15.20 -9.72
N LEU A 96 4.38 -16.18 -9.57
CA LEU A 96 2.98 -16.07 -10.02
C LEU A 96 2.14 -15.13 -9.14
N SER A 97 2.46 -15.03 -7.86
CA SER A 97 1.74 -14.17 -6.90
C SER A 97 2.22 -12.71 -6.93
N ILE A 98 3.40 -12.45 -7.48
CA ILE A 98 3.90 -11.10 -7.69
C ILE A 98 2.96 -10.38 -8.67
N ASN A 99 2.28 -9.37 -8.15
CA ASN A 99 1.48 -8.46 -8.95
C ASN A 99 2.08 -7.05 -8.88
N PHE A 100 2.90 -6.70 -9.88
CA PHE A 100 3.47 -5.35 -10.00
C PHE A 100 2.44 -4.30 -10.46
N LYS A 101 1.19 -4.68 -10.78
CA LYS A 101 0.13 -3.70 -11.07
C LYS A 101 -0.48 -3.11 -9.80
N SER A 102 -0.33 -3.76 -8.65
CA SER A 102 -0.84 -3.31 -7.35
C SER A 102 0.26 -2.73 -6.45
N VAL A 103 1.13 -1.88 -7.02
CA VAL A 103 2.07 -1.05 -6.23
C VAL A 103 1.34 0.18 -5.66
N PHE A 104 0.17 0.52 -6.21
CA PHE A 104 -0.69 1.56 -5.66
C PHE A 104 -1.32 1.11 -4.34
N ASP A 105 -1.40 2.05 -3.39
CA ASP A 105 -1.91 1.80 -2.04
C ASP A 105 -3.39 1.45 -2.04
N TYR A 106 -4.13 1.93 -3.05
CA TYR A 106 -5.57 1.75 -3.19
C TYR A 106 -5.97 1.50 -4.66
N PRO A 107 -6.99 0.67 -4.94
CA PRO A 107 -7.51 0.46 -6.30
C PRO A 107 -7.84 1.77 -7.04
N GLN A 108 -8.36 2.76 -6.31
CA GLN A 108 -8.74 4.10 -6.77
C GLN A 108 -7.60 4.90 -7.40
N GLN A 109 -6.36 4.47 -7.20
CA GLN A 109 -5.17 5.12 -7.73
C GLN A 109 -4.70 4.55 -9.08
N SER A 110 -5.36 3.50 -9.59
CA SER A 110 -4.94 2.79 -10.81
C SER A 110 -4.87 3.68 -12.05
N ASP A 111 -5.72 4.70 -12.16
CA ASP A 111 -5.75 5.66 -13.28
C ASP A 111 -4.77 6.84 -13.10
N ALA A 112 -4.08 6.96 -11.96
CA ALA A 112 -3.34 8.18 -11.60
C ALA A 112 -2.27 8.56 -12.62
N LYS A 113 -1.43 7.60 -13.05
CA LYS A 113 -0.36 7.87 -14.02
C LYS A 113 -0.93 8.33 -15.37
N GLU A 114 -1.91 7.61 -15.91
CA GLU A 114 -2.52 7.97 -17.20
C GLU A 114 -3.23 9.33 -17.13
N CYS A 115 -3.80 9.66 -15.98
CA CYS A 115 -4.38 10.98 -15.69
C CYS A 115 -3.32 12.08 -15.74
N PHE A 116 -2.17 11.90 -15.09
CA PHE A 116 -1.10 12.89 -15.07
C PHE A 116 -0.43 13.05 -16.45
N ASP A 117 -0.21 11.96 -17.18
CA ASP A 117 0.27 11.98 -18.56
C ASP A 117 -0.69 12.75 -19.47
N PHE A 118 -2.00 12.55 -19.29
CA PHE A 118 -3.02 13.32 -20.01
C PHE A 118 -2.95 14.81 -19.66
N LEU A 119 -2.90 15.19 -18.38
CA LEU A 119 -2.82 16.59 -17.96
C LEU A 119 -1.56 17.29 -18.49
N LYS A 120 -0.44 16.58 -18.52
CA LYS A 120 0.79 17.05 -19.17
C LYS A 120 0.59 17.30 -20.66
N SER A 121 -0.08 16.39 -21.37
CA SER A 121 -0.41 16.58 -22.79
C SER A 121 -1.31 17.78 -23.06
N GLN A 122 -2.11 18.20 -22.07
CA GLN A 122 -2.97 19.38 -22.14
C GLN A 122 -2.27 20.68 -21.73
N ASN A 123 -0.96 20.64 -21.41
CA ASN A 123 -0.21 21.79 -20.88
C ASN A 123 -0.88 22.44 -19.66
N ALA A 124 -1.47 21.63 -18.78
CA ALA A 124 -1.99 22.11 -17.51
C ALA A 124 -0.88 22.83 -16.71
N LYS A 125 -1.22 23.86 -15.95
CA LYS A 125 -0.30 24.58 -15.05
C LYS A 125 -0.67 24.39 -13.60
N ARG A 126 -1.96 24.50 -13.26
CA ARG A 126 -2.47 24.25 -11.90
C ARG A 126 -3.60 23.25 -11.94
N VAL A 127 -3.50 22.19 -11.14
CA VAL A 127 -4.46 21.09 -11.15
C VAL A 127 -4.94 20.82 -9.72
N GLY A 128 -6.25 20.86 -9.52
CA GLY A 128 -6.88 20.37 -8.29
C GLY A 128 -7.05 18.86 -8.37
N ILE A 129 -6.49 18.11 -7.42
CA ILE A 129 -6.51 16.64 -7.45
C ILE A 129 -7.22 16.11 -6.21
N ASP A 130 -8.16 15.19 -6.39
CA ASP A 130 -8.84 14.51 -5.29
C ASP A 130 -7.84 13.81 -4.34
N PRO A 131 -8.06 13.80 -3.01
CA PRO A 131 -7.03 13.48 -2.02
C PRO A 131 -6.33 12.12 -2.23
N GLU A 132 -7.08 11.10 -2.63
CA GLU A 132 -6.63 9.73 -2.85
C GLU A 132 -5.62 9.66 -4.00
N VAL A 133 -5.87 10.44 -5.06
CA VAL A 133 -4.99 10.56 -6.23
C VAL A 133 -3.87 11.56 -5.97
N PHE A 134 -4.13 12.60 -5.16
CA PHE A 134 -3.12 13.58 -4.76
C PHE A 134 -2.02 12.91 -3.93
N GLY A 135 -2.36 11.95 -3.06
CA GLY A 135 -1.38 11.12 -2.35
C GLY A 135 -0.38 10.45 -3.30
N VAL A 136 -0.84 9.98 -4.47
CA VAL A 136 0.06 9.43 -5.51
C VAL A 136 0.91 10.54 -6.13
N PHE A 137 0.29 11.67 -6.48
CA PHE A 137 0.99 12.79 -7.11
C PHE A 137 2.13 13.31 -6.23
N THR A 138 1.84 13.56 -4.96
CA THR A 138 2.81 14.11 -4.01
C THR A 138 3.94 13.14 -3.70
N ASN A 139 3.60 11.88 -3.35
CA ASN A 139 4.57 10.90 -2.88
C ASN A 139 5.50 10.40 -3.99
N TYR A 140 5.01 10.26 -5.23
CA TYR A 140 5.77 9.63 -6.31
C TYR A 140 6.28 10.60 -7.37
N TYR A 141 5.75 11.82 -7.45
CA TYR A 141 6.10 12.75 -8.54
C TYR A 141 6.50 14.14 -8.04
N GLN A 142 5.66 14.85 -7.28
CA GLN A 142 5.88 16.26 -6.92
C GLN A 142 7.07 16.48 -5.97
N LEU A 143 7.26 15.61 -4.97
CA LEU A 143 8.39 15.71 -4.03
C LEU A 143 9.70 15.13 -4.60
N THR A 144 9.69 14.71 -5.86
CA THR A 144 10.84 14.16 -6.59
C THR A 144 11.15 15.03 -7.81
N ASN A 145 12.06 14.60 -8.69
CA ASN A 145 12.24 15.24 -10.00
C ASN A 145 11.01 15.00 -10.89
N SER A 146 9.92 15.73 -10.64
CA SER A 146 8.62 15.53 -11.28
C SER A 146 8.74 15.61 -12.80
N PRO A 147 8.31 14.58 -13.56
CA PRO A 147 8.22 14.65 -15.01
C PRO A 147 7.01 15.48 -15.48
N TYR A 148 6.16 15.94 -14.55
CA TYR A 148 4.95 16.70 -14.82
C TYR A 148 5.18 18.19 -14.51
N PRO A 149 4.96 19.08 -15.51
CA PRO A 149 5.26 20.51 -15.37
C PRO A 149 4.19 21.31 -14.62
N PHE A 150 3.06 20.69 -14.27
CA PHE A 150 1.98 21.33 -13.54
C PHE A 150 2.17 21.23 -12.04
N TYR A 151 1.66 22.23 -11.32
CA TYR A 151 1.53 22.22 -9.87
C TYR A 151 0.20 21.56 -9.48
N GLY A 152 0.26 20.55 -8.61
CA GLY A 152 -0.89 19.83 -8.10
C GLY A 152 -1.21 20.25 -6.67
N GLU A 153 -2.50 20.41 -6.37
CA GLU A 153 -2.99 20.74 -5.03
C GLU A 153 -4.17 19.81 -4.68
N SER A 154 -4.27 19.43 -3.40
CA SER A 154 -5.37 18.59 -2.94
C SER A 154 -6.68 19.38 -2.90
N ILE A 155 -7.70 18.91 -3.59
CA ILE A 155 -9.07 19.44 -3.43
C ILE A 155 -9.81 18.63 -2.36
N HIS A 156 -10.20 19.28 -1.25
CA HIS A 156 -10.92 18.62 -0.17
C HIS A 156 -12.38 18.33 -0.54
N THR A 157 -12.62 17.18 -1.16
CA THR A 157 -13.95 16.74 -1.64
C THR A 157 -14.83 16.14 -0.52
N TYR A 158 -14.24 15.59 0.55
CA TYR A 158 -14.95 14.85 1.59
C TYR A 158 -15.45 15.71 2.76
N LEU A 159 -14.73 16.78 3.12
CA LEU A 159 -15.07 17.63 4.27
C LEU A 159 -15.02 19.11 3.86
N PRO A 160 -15.98 19.57 3.06
CA PRO A 160 -15.98 20.92 2.55
C PRO A 160 -16.29 21.96 3.62
N ASN A 161 -16.27 21.64 4.92
CA ASN A 161 -16.58 22.50 6.08
C ASN A 161 -15.71 22.20 7.33
N SER A 162 -14.61 21.43 7.21
CA SER A 162 -13.75 21.16 8.38
C SER A 162 -12.85 22.34 8.75
N ILE A 163 -12.46 22.39 10.02
CA ILE A 163 -11.51 23.36 10.59
C ILE A 163 -10.14 23.15 9.93
N GLY A 164 -9.56 24.19 9.34
CA GLY A 164 -8.28 24.13 8.59
C GLY A 164 -8.38 24.36 7.07
N LYS A 165 -9.52 24.84 6.56
CA LYS A 165 -9.66 25.19 5.14
C LYS A 165 -8.66 26.26 4.70
N GLU A 166 -7.88 25.93 3.68
CA GLU A 166 -7.64 26.89 2.61
C GLU A 166 -8.93 26.99 1.80
N GLU A 167 -9.41 28.20 1.53
CA GLU A 167 -10.42 28.41 0.50
C GLU A 167 -9.82 27.95 -0.81
N ASN A 168 -10.03 26.68 -1.18
CA ASN A 168 -9.64 26.18 -2.48
C ASN A 168 -10.36 27.01 -3.52
N LYS A 169 -9.67 28.02 -4.07
CA LYS A 169 -10.17 28.87 -5.13
C LYS A 169 -10.19 28.02 -6.38
N LEU A 170 -11.28 27.27 -6.58
CA LEU A 170 -11.42 26.34 -7.70
C LEU A 170 -11.16 27.00 -9.06
N LEU A 171 -11.42 28.31 -9.17
CA LEU A 171 -11.12 29.17 -10.31
C LEU A 171 -9.63 29.33 -10.63
N GLU A 172 -8.73 29.01 -9.71
CA GLU A 172 -7.28 29.08 -9.92
C GLU A 172 -6.72 27.82 -10.61
N PHE A 173 -7.50 26.75 -10.65
CA PHE A 173 -7.11 25.52 -11.34
C PHE A 173 -7.53 25.56 -12.81
N ASP A 174 -6.67 25.05 -13.69
CA ASP A 174 -7.01 24.80 -15.09
C ASP A 174 -7.89 23.56 -15.22
N TYR A 175 -7.56 22.54 -14.42
CA TYR A 175 -8.21 21.23 -14.43
C TYR A 175 -8.43 20.72 -13.00
N ILE A 176 -9.45 19.88 -12.86
CA ILE A 176 -9.75 19.16 -11.63
C ILE A 176 -9.83 17.66 -11.94
N VAL A 177 -9.18 16.86 -11.11
CA VAL A 177 -9.23 15.39 -11.14
C VAL A 177 -10.12 14.91 -10.00
N VAL A 178 -11.15 14.14 -10.32
CA VAL A 178 -12.09 13.57 -9.34
C VAL A 178 -12.25 12.06 -9.55
N ILE A 179 -12.43 11.33 -8.46
CA ILE A 179 -12.74 9.90 -8.47
C ILE A 179 -14.14 9.64 -7.86
N PRO A 180 -14.76 8.49 -8.14
CA PRO A 180 -16.00 8.11 -7.49
C PRO A 180 -15.82 7.89 -5.96
N PRO A 181 -16.84 8.23 -5.14
CA PRO A 181 -18.09 8.88 -5.51
C PRO A 181 -17.92 10.40 -5.73
N TYR A 182 -18.45 10.93 -6.84
CA TYR A 182 -18.30 12.34 -7.15
C TYR A 182 -19.15 13.23 -6.24
N ASN A 183 -18.52 14.01 -5.37
CA ASN A 183 -19.22 15.01 -4.57
C ASN A 183 -19.49 16.29 -5.37
N LEU A 184 -20.52 16.27 -6.23
CA LEU A 184 -20.90 17.42 -7.05
C LEU A 184 -21.41 18.63 -6.24
N SER A 185 -21.83 18.43 -5.00
CA SER A 185 -22.38 19.50 -4.14
C SER A 185 -21.31 20.55 -3.78
N TYR A 186 -20.07 20.11 -3.59
CA TYR A 186 -18.93 21.00 -3.31
C TYR A 186 -18.68 22.00 -4.46
N TYR A 187 -18.73 21.52 -5.70
CA TYR A 187 -18.45 22.35 -6.88
C TYR A 187 -19.58 23.31 -7.23
N LYS A 188 -20.84 22.92 -7.00
CA LYS A 188 -22.01 23.78 -7.25
C LYS A 188 -21.97 25.08 -6.44
N ASN A 189 -21.34 25.07 -5.27
CA ASN A 189 -21.29 26.22 -4.37
C ASN A 189 -20.21 27.25 -4.73
N ASN A 190 -19.39 27.01 -5.76
CA ASN A 190 -18.18 27.79 -6.04
C ASN A 190 -18.22 28.61 -7.35
N SER A 191 -19.39 28.82 -7.96
CA SER A 191 -19.56 29.61 -9.20
C SER A 191 -18.59 29.23 -10.35
N VAL A 192 -18.22 27.94 -10.42
CA VAL A 192 -17.38 27.38 -11.47
C VAL A 192 -18.22 26.56 -12.44
N ASN A 193 -17.92 26.68 -13.74
CA ASN A 193 -18.42 25.74 -14.73
C ASN A 193 -17.39 24.62 -14.91
N LEU A 194 -17.82 23.37 -14.84
CA LEU A 194 -16.93 22.21 -14.97
C LEU A 194 -17.29 21.42 -16.22
N LYS A 195 -16.36 21.36 -17.16
CA LYS A 195 -16.54 20.62 -18.41
C LYS A 195 -15.78 19.31 -18.37
N LYS A 196 -16.47 18.17 -18.52
CA LYS A 196 -15.82 16.87 -18.63
C LYS A 196 -14.92 16.82 -19.88
N VAL A 197 -13.66 16.47 -19.68
CA VAL A 197 -12.66 16.35 -20.77
C VAL A 197 -12.34 14.89 -21.06
N LYS A 198 -12.09 14.10 -20.01
CA LYS A 198 -11.74 12.68 -20.14
C LYS A 198 -12.24 11.88 -18.94
N MET A 199 -12.57 10.63 -19.19
CA MET A 199 -12.86 9.63 -18.15
C MET A 199 -11.99 8.41 -18.41
N PHE A 200 -11.30 7.94 -17.38
CA PHE A 200 -10.45 6.77 -17.43
C PHE A 200 -11.24 5.51 -17.07
N PRO A 201 -10.90 4.34 -17.65
CA PRO A 201 -11.79 3.18 -17.61
C PRO A 201 -11.68 2.35 -16.33
N ASN A 202 -10.56 2.39 -15.58
CA ASN A 202 -10.34 1.41 -14.51
C ASN A 202 -11.15 1.75 -13.25
N VAL A 203 -11.03 2.99 -12.78
CA VAL A 203 -11.74 3.45 -11.57
C VAL A 203 -12.63 4.65 -11.86
N HIS A 204 -12.89 4.91 -13.14
CA HIS A 204 -13.72 6.03 -13.58
C HIS A 204 -13.18 7.37 -13.08
N THR A 205 -11.86 7.55 -13.04
CA THR A 205 -11.30 8.88 -12.76
C THR A 205 -11.74 9.86 -13.85
N VAL A 206 -12.23 11.04 -13.46
CA VAL A 206 -12.70 12.07 -14.39
C VAL A 206 -11.80 13.29 -14.29
N VAL A 207 -11.37 13.78 -15.46
CA VAL A 207 -10.71 15.08 -15.61
C VAL A 207 -11.73 16.08 -16.10
N LEU A 208 -11.92 17.13 -15.31
CA LEU A 208 -12.80 18.25 -15.55
C LEU A 208 -11.95 19.49 -15.86
N LYS A 209 -12.31 20.25 -16.89
CA LYS A 209 -11.75 21.58 -17.13
C LYS A 209 -12.54 22.61 -16.33
N VAL A 210 -11.84 23.52 -15.66
CA VAL A 210 -12.48 24.63 -14.97
C VAL A 210 -12.67 25.78 -15.94
N GLU A 211 -13.90 26.29 -16.00
CA GLU A 211 -14.26 27.47 -16.76
C GLU A 211 -14.91 28.48 -15.79
N LYS A 212 -14.63 29.77 -16.00
CA LYS A 212 -15.32 30.82 -15.24
C LYS A 212 -16.82 30.72 -15.51
N GLY A 213 -17.61 30.56 -14.45
CA GLY A 213 -19.07 30.69 -14.54
C GLY A 213 -19.43 32.07 -15.08
N LYS A 214 -20.42 32.14 -15.97
CA LYS A 214 -21.04 33.40 -16.36
C LYS A 214 -21.90 33.94 -15.23
#